data_AF-A0A1M6LX41-F1
#
_entry.id   AF-A0A1M6LX41-F1
#
_cell.length_a   1.000
_cell.length_b   1.000
_cell.length_c   1.000
_cell.angle_alpha   90.00
_cell.angle_beta   90.00
_cell.angle_gamma   90.00
#
_symmetry.space_group_name_H-M   'P 1'
#
loop_
_entity.id
_entity.type
_entity.pdbx_description
1 polymer ?
#
loop_
_entity_poly.entity_id
_entity_poly.type
_entity_poly.pdbx_seq_one_letter_code
_entity_poly.pdbx_strand_id
1 'polypeptide(L)'
;MLYSFLTSDDLDSAIKEEMLYQLVRDNLGLVGSAEASAVSWMKDYLGQRFDVAAVFPNIGEWTAGSEYGPAQSITIPGEPATVPAGIAFYERPNEIGPGQSYTPQYERNAAGRLTNYAWHAGQCYEALRASLNVEPGTPAAQTYWRPRDPRDPKVMMFCVDITLFRLFQRVSPRKIPDLRTSLYNQAKEWLTMVADGSLTPDLPRPIKVADSSDTIRWGSNAARQHYY
;
A
#
# COMPACT_ATOMS: atom_id res chain seq x y z
N MET A 1 -13.63 -3.92 9.91
CA MET A 1 -12.93 -2.62 10.14
C MET A 1 -11.60 -2.65 9.42
N LEU A 2 -11.16 -1.52 8.84
CA LEU A 2 -9.85 -1.40 8.21
C LEU A 2 -8.85 -0.79 9.20
N TYR A 3 -7.69 -1.41 9.39
CA TYR A 3 -6.64 -0.88 10.28
C TYR A 3 -5.65 0.00 9.48
N SER A 4 -4.71 -0.62 8.75
CA SER A 4 -3.81 0.10 7.83
C SER A 4 -3.69 -0.50 6.43
N PHE A 5 -3.74 -1.80 6.36
CA PHE A 5 -3.54 -2.65 5.19
C PHE A 5 -4.32 -3.96 5.40
N LEU A 6 -4.34 -4.47 6.63
CA LEU A 6 -5.14 -5.57 7.12
C LEU A 6 -6.54 -5.11 7.55
N THR A 7 -7.47 -6.04 7.45
CA THR A 7 -8.86 -5.91 7.90
C THR A 7 -9.11 -6.77 9.12
N SER A 8 -10.23 -6.53 9.82
CA SER A 8 -10.73 -7.44 10.86
C SER A 8 -10.85 -8.87 10.36
N ASP A 9 -11.39 -9.04 9.16
CA ASP A 9 -11.71 -10.34 8.57
C ASP A 9 -10.42 -11.13 8.28
N ASP A 10 -9.35 -10.43 7.88
CA ASP A 10 -8.02 -11.04 7.69
C ASP A 10 -7.48 -11.60 9.01
N LEU A 11 -7.68 -10.89 10.13
CA LEU A 11 -7.24 -11.34 11.45
C LEU A 11 -8.13 -12.47 11.99
N ASP A 12 -9.44 -12.39 11.79
CA ASP A 12 -10.40 -13.40 12.25
C ASP A 12 -10.15 -14.76 11.58
N SER A 13 -9.64 -14.76 10.34
CA SER A 13 -9.21 -15.98 9.66
C SER A 13 -8.02 -16.66 10.32
N ALA A 14 -7.13 -15.88 10.97
CA ALA A 14 -5.89 -16.36 11.54
C ALA A 14 -5.97 -16.62 13.05
N ILE A 15 -6.80 -15.89 13.78
CA ILE A 15 -6.99 -16.03 15.23
C ILE A 15 -8.47 -15.87 15.59
N LYS A 16 -8.94 -16.64 16.57
CA LYS A 16 -10.30 -16.47 17.09
C LYS A 16 -10.46 -15.11 17.77
N GLU A 17 -11.59 -14.45 17.53
CA GLU A 17 -11.93 -13.13 18.06
C GLU A 17 -11.74 -13.03 19.59
N GLU A 18 -12.14 -14.06 20.35
CA GLU A 18 -11.96 -14.11 21.82
C GLU A 18 -10.49 -14.00 22.26
N MET A 19 -9.60 -14.67 21.54
CA MET A 19 -8.16 -14.64 21.83
C MET A 19 -7.57 -13.28 21.46
N LEU A 20 -8.08 -12.68 20.38
CA LEU A 20 -7.69 -11.33 19.97
C LEU A 20 -8.10 -10.29 21.02
N TYR A 21 -9.33 -10.34 21.55
CA TYR A 21 -9.77 -9.44 22.63
C TYR A 21 -8.90 -9.61 23.88
N GLN A 22 -8.58 -10.84 24.27
CA GLN A 22 -7.69 -11.09 25.42
C GLN A 22 -6.29 -10.50 25.22
N LEU A 23 -5.76 -10.56 24.01
CA LEU A 23 -4.47 -9.96 23.67
C LEU A 23 -4.55 -8.43 23.70
N VAL A 24 -5.60 -7.87 23.13
CA VAL A 24 -5.68 -6.44 22.88
C VAL A 24 -6.23 -5.65 24.08
N ARG A 25 -6.79 -6.33 25.11
CA ARG A 25 -7.39 -5.71 26.31
C ARG A 25 -8.29 -4.52 25.95
N ASP A 26 -9.16 -4.73 24.98
CA ASP A 26 -10.12 -3.75 24.44
C ASP A 26 -9.54 -2.51 23.74
N ASN A 27 -8.23 -2.42 23.55
CA ASN A 27 -7.60 -1.30 22.83
C ASN A 27 -7.23 -1.65 21.39
N LEU A 28 -8.19 -1.56 20.46
CA LEU A 28 -8.00 -1.86 19.03
C LEU A 28 -6.90 -1.00 18.35
N GLY A 29 -6.50 0.13 18.93
CA GLY A 29 -5.35 0.92 18.45
C GLY A 29 -4.01 0.17 18.53
N LEU A 30 -3.90 -0.84 19.40
CA LEU A 30 -2.71 -1.67 19.51
C LEU A 30 -2.47 -2.49 18.25
N VAL A 31 -3.54 -2.97 17.60
CA VAL A 31 -3.48 -3.74 16.35
C VAL A 31 -2.90 -2.85 15.25
N GLY A 32 -3.43 -1.64 15.08
CA GLY A 32 -2.93 -0.68 14.09
C GLY A 32 -1.45 -0.31 14.32
N SER A 33 -1.00 -0.19 15.58
CA SER A 33 0.41 0.07 15.89
C SER A 33 1.33 -1.12 15.56
N ALA A 34 0.87 -2.35 15.84
CA ALA A 34 1.61 -3.56 15.54
C ALA A 34 1.72 -3.76 14.02
N GLU A 35 0.64 -3.46 13.30
CA GLU A 35 0.54 -3.47 11.85
C GLU A 35 1.42 -2.45 11.17
N ALA A 36 1.35 -1.17 11.55
CA ALA A 36 2.23 -0.15 11.00
C ALA A 36 3.70 -0.55 11.11
N SER A 37 4.06 -1.16 12.24
CA SER A 37 5.41 -1.64 12.49
C SER A 37 5.76 -2.90 11.67
N ALA A 38 4.80 -3.80 11.42
CA ALA A 38 4.97 -4.98 10.56
C ALA A 38 5.15 -4.58 9.10
N VAL A 39 4.30 -3.67 8.61
CA VAL A 39 4.39 -3.11 7.26
C VAL A 39 5.75 -2.43 7.07
N SER A 40 6.18 -1.56 8.00
CA SER A 40 7.51 -0.93 7.93
C SER A 40 8.63 -1.96 7.75
N TRP A 41 8.59 -3.04 8.51
CA TRP A 41 9.60 -4.10 8.43
C TRP A 41 9.57 -4.82 7.08
N MET A 42 8.39 -5.12 6.53
CA MET A 42 8.28 -5.70 5.18
C MET A 42 8.77 -4.74 4.09
N LYS A 43 8.52 -3.43 4.25
CA LYS A 43 8.99 -2.39 3.33
C LYS A 43 10.52 -2.36 3.24
N ASP A 44 11.23 -2.60 4.35
CA ASP A 44 12.70 -2.61 4.37
C ASP A 44 13.28 -3.71 3.47
N TYR A 45 12.68 -4.90 3.46
CA TYR A 45 13.13 -6.01 2.61
C TYR A 45 12.70 -5.86 1.14
N LEU A 46 11.48 -5.37 0.88
CA LEU A 46 10.94 -5.29 -0.48
C LEU A 46 11.39 -4.03 -1.23
N GLY A 47 11.77 -2.96 -0.51
CA GLY A 47 12.05 -1.65 -1.07
C GLY A 47 13.25 -1.56 -2.01
N GLN A 48 14.16 -2.54 -2.00
CA GLN A 48 15.30 -2.54 -2.91
C GLN A 48 14.91 -2.88 -4.37
N ARG A 49 13.85 -3.67 -4.56
CA ARG A 49 13.53 -4.28 -5.88
C ARG A 49 12.12 -4.01 -6.36
N PHE A 50 11.19 -3.71 -5.46
CA PHE A 50 9.76 -3.59 -5.75
C PHE A 50 9.24 -2.20 -5.42
N ASP A 51 8.15 -1.83 -6.07
CA ASP A 51 7.45 -0.59 -5.78
C ASP A 51 6.60 -0.76 -4.51
N VAL A 52 7.12 -0.26 -3.40
CA VAL A 52 6.50 -0.35 -2.08
C VAL A 52 5.13 0.34 -2.03
N ALA A 53 4.93 1.42 -2.80
CA ALA A 53 3.66 2.15 -2.82
C ALA A 53 2.56 1.35 -3.53
N ALA A 54 2.95 0.60 -4.56
CA ALA A 54 2.05 -0.30 -5.28
C ALA A 54 1.79 -1.61 -4.50
N VAL A 55 2.79 -2.17 -3.81
CA VAL A 55 2.64 -3.38 -2.98
C VAL A 55 1.74 -3.13 -1.76
N PHE A 56 1.87 -1.95 -1.13
CA PHE A 56 1.05 -1.53 0.00
C PHE A 56 0.17 -0.33 -0.39
N PRO A 57 -0.90 -0.56 -1.17
CA PRO A 57 -1.79 0.52 -1.59
C PRO A 57 -2.42 1.17 -0.36
N ASN A 58 -2.58 2.49 -0.43
CA ASN A 58 -3.33 3.21 0.61
C ASN A 58 -4.83 2.97 0.39
N ILE A 59 -5.40 2.05 1.16
CA ILE A 59 -6.83 1.80 1.19
C ILE A 59 -7.40 2.62 2.36
N GLY A 60 -8.43 3.42 2.10
CA GLY A 60 -9.16 4.16 3.13
C GLY A 60 -10.63 3.76 3.15
N GLU A 61 -11.30 4.00 4.27
CA GLU A 61 -12.75 3.81 4.35
C GLU A 61 -13.46 4.81 3.44
N TRP A 62 -14.55 4.38 2.80
CA TRP A 62 -15.34 5.27 1.97
C TRP A 62 -15.96 6.39 2.82
N THR A 63 -15.77 7.64 2.40
CA THR A 63 -16.35 8.81 3.05
C THR A 63 -17.07 9.68 2.04
N ALA A 64 -18.30 10.08 2.35
CA ALA A 64 -19.00 11.11 1.59
C ALA A 64 -18.19 12.43 1.62
N GLY A 65 -18.06 13.09 0.46
CA GLY A 65 -17.28 14.31 0.27
C GLY A 65 -15.85 14.08 -0.24
N SER A 66 -15.37 12.84 -0.29
CA SER A 66 -14.05 12.52 -0.87
C SER A 66 -14.18 12.19 -2.36
N GLU A 67 -13.24 12.70 -3.14
CA GLU A 67 -13.13 12.40 -4.58
C GLU A 67 -12.30 11.13 -4.78
N TYR A 68 -12.85 10.20 -5.57
CA TYR A 68 -12.19 8.95 -5.95
C TYR A 68 -12.04 8.90 -7.46
N GLY A 69 -10.91 8.42 -7.96
CA GLY A 69 -10.63 8.36 -9.40
C GLY A 69 -9.70 7.20 -9.78
N PRO A 70 -9.57 6.88 -11.08
CA PRO A 70 -8.74 5.77 -11.54
C PRO A 70 -7.23 6.08 -11.41
N ALA A 71 -6.45 5.05 -11.10
CA ALA A 71 -4.99 5.13 -10.92
C ALA A 71 -4.21 5.57 -12.18
N GLN A 72 -4.79 5.34 -13.35
CA GLN A 72 -4.27 5.81 -14.63
C GLN A 72 -5.41 6.52 -15.36
N SER A 73 -5.20 7.77 -15.79
CA SER A 73 -6.14 8.43 -16.69
C SER A 73 -6.08 7.71 -18.03
N ILE A 74 -7.09 6.88 -18.33
CA ILE A 74 -7.29 6.34 -19.66
C ILE A 74 -7.71 7.51 -20.55
N THR A 75 -6.77 8.07 -21.31
CA THR A 75 -7.09 9.01 -22.38
C THR A 75 -7.78 8.23 -23.50
N ILE A 76 -9.11 8.21 -23.50
CA ILE A 76 -9.89 7.71 -24.63
C ILE A 76 -9.75 8.76 -25.76
N PRO A 77 -9.31 8.39 -26.98
CA PRO A 77 -9.18 9.35 -28.07
C PRO A 77 -10.56 9.93 -28.45
N GLY A 78 -10.80 11.22 -28.16
CA GLY A 78 -12.00 11.94 -28.60
C GLY A 78 -12.86 12.60 -27.51
N GLU A 79 -12.62 12.33 -26.23
CA GLU A 79 -13.22 13.12 -25.13
C GLU A 79 -12.21 14.16 -24.63
N PRO A 80 -12.65 15.39 -24.26
CA PRO A 80 -11.74 16.37 -23.68
C PRO A 80 -11.13 15.78 -22.42
N ALA A 81 -9.80 15.71 -22.37
CA ALA A 81 -9.05 15.31 -21.19
C ALA A 81 -9.52 16.17 -20.01
N THR A 82 -10.26 15.56 -19.08
CA THR A 82 -10.49 16.19 -17.79
C THR A 82 -9.14 16.14 -17.09
N VAL A 83 -8.51 17.31 -16.96
CA VAL A 83 -7.07 17.45 -16.65
C VAL A 83 -6.77 16.98 -15.21
N PRO A 84 -5.59 16.39 -14.97
CA PRO A 84 -5.31 15.46 -13.87
C PRO A 84 -4.44 16.08 -12.75
N ALA A 85 -4.34 15.44 -11.58
CA ALA A 85 -3.19 15.55 -10.68
C ALA A 85 -3.30 14.59 -9.49
N GLY A 86 -2.24 13.84 -9.19
CA GLY A 86 -2.07 13.28 -7.85
C GLY A 86 -1.61 11.82 -7.75
N ILE A 87 -0.56 11.40 -8.46
CA ILE A 87 0.37 10.47 -7.81
C ILE A 87 1.08 11.31 -6.75
N ALA A 88 0.54 11.32 -5.53
CA ALA A 88 1.29 11.84 -4.39
C ALA A 88 2.36 10.79 -4.05
N PHE A 89 3.53 10.95 -4.65
CA PHE A 89 4.75 10.56 -3.97
C PHE A 89 4.71 11.23 -2.59
N TYR A 90 4.89 10.46 -1.53
CA TYR A 90 5.21 11.05 -0.24
C TYR A 90 6.58 11.73 -0.42
N GLU A 91 6.59 13.01 -0.78
CA GLU A 91 7.74 13.84 -0.40
C GLU A 91 7.82 13.78 1.12
N ARG A 92 8.90 13.18 1.63
CA ARG A 92 9.27 13.35 3.03
C ARG A 92 9.33 14.86 3.28
N PRO A 93 8.65 15.41 4.30
CA PRO A 93 8.98 16.74 4.76
C PRO A 93 10.37 16.62 5.37
N ASN A 94 11.37 17.01 4.59
CA ASN A 94 12.67 17.32 5.14
C ASN A 94 12.45 18.58 5.99
N GLU A 95 12.75 18.46 7.28
CA GLU A 95 12.67 19.49 8.35
C GLU A 95 11.44 19.38 9.27
N ILE A 96 11.62 18.61 10.36
CA ILE A 96 10.79 18.68 11.56
C ILE A 96 11.20 19.95 12.32
N GLY A 97 10.37 21.00 12.27
CA GLY A 97 10.48 22.13 13.19
C GLY A 97 10.18 21.70 14.64
N PRO A 98 10.83 22.30 15.66
CA PRO A 98 10.67 21.89 17.04
C PRO A 98 9.25 22.20 17.54
N GLY A 99 8.53 21.16 17.98
CA GLY A 99 7.22 21.29 18.64
C GLY A 99 6.03 20.60 17.95
N GLN A 100 6.22 19.93 16.81
CA GLN A 100 5.15 19.14 16.18
C GLN A 100 5.09 17.73 16.75
N SER A 101 3.92 17.35 17.27
CA SER A 101 3.64 16.02 17.80
C SER A 101 3.15 15.12 16.66
N TYR A 102 3.70 13.91 16.56
CA TYR A 102 3.20 12.88 15.64
C TYR A 102 1.79 12.45 16.07
N THR A 103 0.76 12.87 15.34
CA THR A 103 -0.58 12.31 15.46
C THR A 103 -0.79 11.30 14.33
N PRO A 104 -0.88 9.99 14.61
CA PRO A 104 -1.33 9.03 13.61
C PRO A 104 -2.82 9.25 13.35
N GLN A 105 -3.16 9.99 12.29
CA GLN A 105 -4.54 10.16 11.84
C GLN A 105 -4.99 8.90 11.10
N TYR A 106 -5.97 8.21 11.70
CA TYR A 106 -6.72 7.09 11.15
C TYR A 106 -7.76 7.53 10.11
N GLU A 107 -7.84 8.82 9.75
CA GLU A 107 -8.65 9.35 8.66
C GLU A 107 -7.91 9.23 7.32
N ARG A 108 -7.94 8.02 6.75
CA ARG A 108 -7.53 7.83 5.36
C ARG A 108 -8.66 8.33 4.46
N ASN A 109 -8.33 9.19 3.51
CA ASN A 109 -9.23 10.05 2.72
C ASN A 109 -9.58 11.40 3.37
N ALA A 110 -8.61 12.06 4.01
CA ALA A 110 -8.75 13.49 4.32
C ALA A 110 -9.15 14.27 3.04
N ALA A 111 -10.13 15.17 3.18
CA ALA A 111 -10.71 15.93 2.07
C ALA A 111 -9.62 16.51 1.14
N GLY A 112 -9.71 16.20 -0.15
CA GLY A 112 -8.80 16.71 -1.19
C GLY A 112 -7.67 15.77 -1.64
N ARG A 113 -7.63 14.51 -1.21
CA ARG A 113 -6.72 13.49 -1.79
C ARG A 113 -7.49 12.51 -2.68
N LEU A 114 -7.15 12.46 -3.97
CA LEU A 114 -7.63 11.40 -4.86
C LEU A 114 -7.05 10.05 -4.40
N THR A 115 -7.93 9.13 -4.02
CA THR A 115 -7.56 7.74 -3.75
C THR A 115 -8.24 6.81 -4.76
N ASN A 116 -7.52 5.77 -5.16
CA ASN A 116 -8.00 4.83 -6.18
C ASN A 116 -8.84 3.70 -5.60
N TYR A 117 -8.72 3.48 -4.29
CA TYR A 117 -9.34 2.36 -3.58
C TYR A 117 -10.14 2.86 -2.38
N ALA A 118 -11.33 2.30 -2.22
CA ALA A 118 -12.21 2.56 -1.09
C ALA A 118 -12.64 1.25 -0.45
N TRP A 119 -12.62 1.21 0.89
CA TRP A 119 -13.19 0.12 1.67
C TRP A 119 -14.63 0.45 2.04
N HIS A 120 -15.56 -0.45 1.72
CA HIS A 120 -16.97 -0.30 2.09
C HIS A 120 -17.63 -1.67 2.25
N ALA A 121 -18.52 -1.80 3.25
CA ALA A 121 -19.34 -3.00 3.48
C ALA A 121 -18.58 -4.35 3.45
N GLY A 122 -17.33 -4.38 3.94
CA GLY A 122 -16.51 -5.60 3.98
C GLY A 122 -15.77 -5.93 2.68
N GLN A 123 -15.78 -5.04 1.69
CA GLN A 123 -15.11 -5.24 0.41
C GLN A 123 -14.25 -4.04 0.00
N CYS A 124 -13.16 -4.33 -0.72
CA CYS A 124 -12.36 -3.34 -1.43
C CYS A 124 -13.00 -3.03 -2.79
N TYR A 125 -13.17 -1.74 -3.08
CA TYR A 125 -13.60 -1.25 -4.36
C TYR A 125 -12.50 -0.43 -5.03
N GLU A 126 -12.34 -0.60 -6.33
CA GLU A 126 -11.47 0.21 -7.18
C GLU A 126 -12.32 1.18 -8.00
N ALA A 127 -11.91 2.45 -8.05
CA ALA A 127 -12.54 3.47 -8.85
C ALA A 127 -12.15 3.34 -10.33
N LEU A 128 -13.14 3.14 -11.21
CA LEU A 128 -13.00 3.12 -12.67
C LEU A 128 -13.11 4.53 -13.27
N ARG A 129 -13.85 5.41 -12.62
CA ARG A 129 -14.14 6.78 -13.07
C ARG A 129 -14.08 7.72 -11.88
N ALA A 130 -13.82 8.99 -12.15
CA ALA A 130 -13.94 10.03 -11.14
C ALA A 130 -15.37 10.04 -10.58
N SER A 131 -15.49 9.92 -9.26
CA SER A 131 -16.76 9.94 -8.55
C SER A 131 -16.66 10.76 -7.28
N LEU A 132 -17.70 11.53 -7.01
CA LEU A 132 -17.89 12.32 -5.80
C LEU A 132 -19.25 11.93 -5.22
N ASN A 133 -19.29 11.61 -3.92
CA ASN A 133 -20.52 11.24 -3.21
C ASN A 133 -21.27 10.02 -3.78
N VAL A 134 -20.60 9.15 -4.55
CA VAL A 134 -21.19 7.90 -5.04
C VAL A 134 -20.77 6.77 -4.10
N GLU A 135 -21.75 6.19 -3.41
CA GLU A 135 -21.54 5.08 -2.49
C GLU A 135 -21.28 3.76 -3.26
N PRO A 136 -20.16 3.08 -3.01
CA PRO A 136 -19.85 1.79 -3.62
C PRO A 136 -20.79 0.68 -3.11
N GLY A 137 -21.04 -0.34 -3.94
CA GLY A 137 -21.90 -1.47 -3.59
C GLY A 137 -23.38 -1.32 -4.00
N THR A 138 -23.82 -0.13 -4.39
CA THR A 138 -25.15 0.06 -4.98
C THR A 138 -25.18 -0.34 -6.47
N PRO A 139 -26.31 -0.81 -7.04
CA PRO A 139 -26.39 -1.17 -8.47
C PRO A 139 -26.05 0.00 -9.41
N ALA A 140 -26.40 1.23 -9.02
CA ALA A 140 -26.10 2.45 -9.79
C ALA A 140 -24.59 2.82 -9.77
N ALA A 141 -23.84 2.31 -8.79
CA ALA A 141 -22.43 2.61 -8.60
C ALA A 141 -21.49 1.71 -9.43
N GLN A 142 -21.99 0.67 -10.10
CA GLN A 142 -21.18 -0.28 -10.88
C GLN A 142 -20.39 0.36 -12.03
N THR A 143 -20.85 1.51 -12.55
CA THR A 143 -20.13 2.28 -13.58
C THR A 143 -18.89 2.97 -13.03
N TYR A 144 -18.88 3.29 -11.75
CA TYR A 144 -17.81 4.03 -11.07
C TYR A 144 -16.89 3.09 -10.28
N TRP A 145 -17.43 2.01 -9.75
CA TRP A 145 -16.75 1.14 -8.81
C TRP A 145 -16.77 -0.31 -9.28
N ARG A 146 -15.64 -1.00 -9.15
CA ARG A 146 -15.57 -2.46 -9.27
C ARG A 146 -15.07 -3.08 -7.96
N PRO A 147 -15.66 -4.19 -7.49
CA PRO A 147 -15.10 -4.93 -6.36
C PRO A 147 -13.79 -5.59 -6.81
N ARG A 148 -12.68 -5.18 -6.23
CA ARG A 148 -11.36 -5.75 -6.49
C ARG A 148 -10.44 -5.47 -5.31
N ASP A 149 -9.80 -6.53 -4.81
CA ASP A 149 -8.73 -6.39 -3.83
C ASP A 149 -7.39 -6.17 -4.56
N PRO A 150 -6.69 -5.05 -4.34
CA PRO A 150 -5.37 -4.81 -4.90
C PRO A 150 -4.23 -5.47 -4.11
N ARG A 151 -4.50 -6.01 -2.91
CA ARG A 151 -3.48 -6.57 -2.02
C ARG A 151 -3.04 -7.94 -2.53
N ASP A 152 -1.73 -8.20 -2.53
CA ASP A 152 -1.21 -9.53 -2.84
C ASP A 152 -1.51 -10.50 -1.68
N PRO A 153 -2.15 -11.66 -1.93
CA PRO A 153 -2.55 -12.59 -0.87
C PRO A 153 -1.39 -13.13 -0.05
N LYS A 154 -0.20 -13.27 -0.65
CA LYS A 154 0.98 -13.80 0.04
C LYS A 154 1.60 -12.76 0.95
N VAL A 155 1.70 -11.51 0.49
CA VAL A 155 2.12 -10.37 1.31
C VAL A 155 1.14 -10.16 2.47
N MET A 156 -0.16 -10.27 2.21
CA MET A 156 -1.21 -10.21 3.23
C MET A 156 -1.02 -11.27 4.32
N MET A 157 -0.87 -12.54 3.93
CA MET A 157 -0.65 -13.65 4.87
C MET A 157 0.56 -13.40 5.79
N PHE A 158 1.70 -13.02 5.23
CA PHE A 158 2.89 -12.72 6.04
C PHE A 158 2.72 -11.50 6.94
N CYS A 159 2.00 -10.48 6.48
CA CYS A 159 1.69 -9.31 7.29
C CYS A 159 0.85 -9.72 8.52
N VAL A 160 -0.16 -10.58 8.35
CA VAL A 160 -0.95 -11.13 9.46
C VAL A 160 -0.06 -11.89 10.46
N ASP A 161 0.85 -12.73 9.98
CA ASP A 161 1.71 -13.50 10.87
C ASP A 161 2.68 -12.62 11.68
N ILE A 162 3.28 -11.61 11.04
CA ILE A 162 4.19 -10.67 11.70
C ILE A 162 3.43 -9.79 12.71
N THR A 163 2.22 -9.34 12.37
CA THR A 163 1.41 -8.51 13.27
C THR A 163 0.99 -9.28 14.51
N LEU A 164 0.48 -10.49 14.35
CA LEU A 164 0.09 -11.35 15.47
C LEU A 164 1.29 -11.67 16.36
N PHE A 165 2.45 -11.98 15.78
CA PHE A 165 3.67 -12.20 16.55
C PHE A 165 4.05 -11.00 17.41
N ARG A 166 3.99 -9.78 16.86
CA ARG A 166 4.25 -8.54 17.62
C ARG A 166 3.22 -8.28 18.71
N LEU A 167 1.95 -8.62 18.48
CA LEU A 167 0.91 -8.55 19.50
C LEU A 167 1.19 -9.51 20.65
N PHE A 168 1.55 -10.77 20.37
CA PHE A 168 1.93 -11.75 21.39
C PHE A 168 3.18 -11.32 22.17
N GLN A 169 4.19 -10.77 21.49
CA GLN A 169 5.39 -10.24 22.15
C GLN A 169 5.07 -9.12 23.13
N ARG A 170 4.07 -8.28 22.84
CA ARG A 170 3.69 -7.16 23.72
C ARG A 170 2.95 -7.63 24.98
N VAL A 171 2.06 -8.60 24.84
CA VAL A 171 1.12 -9.00 25.91
C VAL A 171 1.73 -10.05 26.83
N SER A 172 2.28 -11.11 26.24
CA SER A 172 2.80 -12.25 26.98
C SER A 172 4.06 -12.81 26.30
N PRO A 173 5.22 -12.12 26.47
CA PRO A 173 6.48 -12.56 25.86
C PRO A 173 6.88 -14.01 26.22
N ARG A 174 6.44 -14.51 27.38
CA ARG A 174 6.79 -15.85 27.89
C ARG A 174 5.90 -16.98 27.36
N LYS A 175 4.79 -16.67 26.69
CA LYS A 175 3.79 -17.66 26.25
C LYS A 175 3.40 -17.41 24.81
N ILE A 176 4.38 -17.37 23.92
CA ILE A 176 4.14 -17.26 22.48
C ILE A 176 3.95 -18.69 21.95
N PRO A 177 2.84 -19.00 21.26
CA PRO A 177 2.65 -20.32 20.65
C PRO A 177 3.74 -20.62 19.62
N ASP A 178 4.23 -21.87 19.58
CA ASP A 178 5.28 -22.29 18.65
C ASP A 178 4.87 -22.08 17.18
N LEU A 179 3.59 -22.27 16.87
CA LEU A 179 3.02 -21.99 15.55
C LEU A 179 3.25 -20.55 15.12
N ARG A 180 3.15 -19.57 16.03
CA ARG A 180 3.37 -18.15 15.69
C ARG A 180 4.83 -17.85 15.45
N THR A 181 5.70 -18.50 16.20
CA THR A 181 7.15 -18.40 15.99
C THR A 181 7.55 -19.01 14.64
N SER A 182 7.00 -20.18 14.28
CA SER A 182 7.32 -20.83 13.00
C SER A 182 6.80 -20.05 11.80
N LEU A 183 5.59 -19.49 11.87
CA LEU A 183 5.02 -18.64 10.81
C LEU A 183 5.81 -17.34 10.64
N TYR A 184 6.20 -16.68 11.74
CA TYR A 184 7.08 -15.52 11.70
C TYR A 184 8.43 -15.84 11.04
N ASN A 185 9.02 -16.98 11.37
CA ASN A 185 10.28 -17.42 10.76
C ASN A 185 10.13 -17.70 9.26
N GLN A 186 9.03 -18.32 8.83
CA GLN A 186 8.73 -18.52 7.41
C GLN A 186 8.57 -17.19 6.66
N ALA A 187 7.86 -16.22 7.25
CA ALA A 187 7.74 -14.88 6.68
C ALA A 187 9.11 -14.19 6.54
N LYS A 188 9.94 -14.29 7.59
CA LYS A 188 11.30 -13.75 7.59
C LYS A 188 12.17 -14.38 6.50
N GLU A 189 12.18 -15.72 6.42
CA GLU A 189 12.94 -16.48 5.43
C GLU A 189 12.53 -16.08 4.01
N TRP A 190 11.22 -16.02 3.75
CA TRP A 190 10.70 -15.57 2.47
C TRP A 190 11.16 -14.14 2.13
N LEU A 191 11.04 -13.19 3.06
CA LEU A 191 11.49 -11.81 2.86
C LEU A 191 13.00 -11.74 2.58
N THR A 192 13.81 -12.53 3.27
CA THR A 192 15.25 -12.60 3.01
C THR A 192 15.55 -13.17 1.63
N MET A 193 14.89 -14.26 1.21
CA MET A 193 15.08 -14.82 -0.15
C MET A 193 14.68 -13.86 -1.26
N VAL A 194 13.64 -13.05 -1.03
CA VAL A 194 13.18 -12.01 -1.97
C VAL A 194 14.17 -10.85 -2.06
N ALA A 195 14.72 -10.43 -0.92
CA ALA A 195 15.75 -9.40 -0.82
C ALA A 195 17.06 -9.84 -1.47
N ASP A 196 17.52 -11.07 -1.18
CA ASP A 196 18.70 -11.69 -1.79
C ASP A 196 18.52 -11.91 -3.30
N GLY A 197 17.27 -11.93 -3.77
CA GLY A 197 16.90 -12.11 -5.16
C GLY A 197 16.89 -13.55 -5.65
N SER A 198 17.11 -14.52 -4.75
CA SER A 198 16.90 -15.95 -4.99
C SER A 198 15.44 -16.23 -5.40
N LEU A 199 14.50 -15.50 -4.79
CA LEU A 199 13.08 -15.59 -5.11
C LEU A 199 12.59 -14.30 -5.78
N THR A 200 11.82 -14.44 -6.86
CA THR A 200 11.21 -13.31 -7.58
C THR A 200 9.70 -13.47 -7.62
N PRO A 201 8.97 -12.95 -6.62
CA PRO A 201 7.52 -12.93 -6.65
C PRO A 201 7.01 -11.97 -7.73
N ASP A 202 5.78 -12.20 -8.19
CA ASP A 202 5.10 -11.36 -9.19
C ASP A 202 4.52 -10.09 -8.54
N LEU A 203 5.41 -9.31 -7.93
CA LEU A 203 5.08 -8.03 -7.32
C LEU A 203 5.42 -6.88 -8.28
N PRO A 204 4.68 -5.76 -8.20
CA PRO A 204 4.93 -4.59 -9.04
C PRO A 204 6.35 -4.10 -8.81
N ARG A 205 7.09 -3.97 -9.91
CA ARG A 205 8.44 -3.41 -9.93
C ARG A 205 8.35 -1.91 -10.16
N PRO A 206 9.29 -1.12 -9.60
CA PRO A 206 9.33 0.30 -9.88
C PRO A 206 9.46 0.51 -11.39
N ILE A 207 8.64 1.40 -11.93
CA ILE A 207 8.79 1.85 -13.31
C ILE A 207 10.15 2.52 -13.37
N LYS A 208 11.11 1.88 -14.04
CA LYS A 208 12.33 2.57 -14.43
C LYS A 208 11.87 3.62 -15.42
N VAL A 209 11.81 4.88 -14.99
CA VAL A 209 11.82 6.00 -15.94
C VAL A 209 13.09 5.75 -16.73
N ALA A 210 12.95 5.40 -18.00
CA ALA A 210 14.09 5.24 -18.85
C ALA A 210 14.85 6.55 -18.75
N ASP A 211 15.99 6.55 -18.06
CA ASP A 211 16.93 7.65 -18.18
C ASP A 211 17.16 7.75 -19.67
N SER A 212 16.64 8.83 -20.26
CA SER A 212 16.87 9.18 -21.64
C SER A 212 18.33 9.58 -21.75
N SER A 213 19.23 8.60 -21.72
CA SER A 213 20.64 8.75 -22.03
C SER A 213 21.21 7.50 -22.71
N ASP A 214 20.35 6.63 -23.25
CA ASP A 214 20.78 5.59 -24.21
C ASP A 214 20.70 6.08 -25.66
N THR A 215 20.42 7.38 -25.86
CA THR A 215 20.71 8.02 -27.14
C THR A 215 22.21 8.28 -27.21
N ILE A 216 22.96 7.25 -27.60
CA ILE A 216 24.33 7.45 -28.09
C ILE A 216 24.25 8.47 -29.22
N ARG A 217 24.73 9.69 -28.96
CA ARG A 217 24.75 10.76 -29.96
C ARG A 217 25.84 10.42 -30.98
N TRP A 218 25.48 9.62 -31.97
CA TRP A 218 26.34 9.29 -33.10
C TRP A 218 26.45 10.50 -34.03
N GLY A 219 27.62 11.11 -34.06
CA GLY A 219 27.98 12.16 -35.00
C GLY A 219 29.48 12.40 -34.97
N SER A 220 30.15 12.24 -36.12
CA SER A 220 31.53 12.67 -36.31
C SER A 220 31.57 14.20 -36.46
N ASN A 221 32.66 14.81 -35.98
CA ASN A 221 32.91 16.25 -36.11
C ASN A 221 32.76 16.70 -37.57
N ALA A 222 32.00 17.77 -37.83
CA ALA A 222 31.85 18.30 -39.19
C ALA A 222 33.24 18.69 -39.74
N ALA A 223 33.55 18.27 -40.97
CA ALA A 223 34.85 18.54 -41.57
C ALA A 223 35.10 20.05 -41.64
N ARG A 224 36.22 20.50 -41.04
CA ARG A 224 36.66 21.89 -41.13
C ARG A 224 36.98 22.21 -42.59
N GLN A 225 36.17 23.07 -43.21
CA GLN A 225 36.47 23.58 -44.55
C GLN A 225 37.61 24.60 -44.41
N HIS A 226 38.79 24.23 -44.91
CA HIS A 226 39.89 25.16 -45.09
C HIS A 226 39.69 25.87 -46.44
N TYR A 227 39.47 27.17 -46.39
CA TYR A 227 39.51 28.03 -47.58
C TYR A 227 40.97 28.26 -47.96
N TYR A 228 41.31 27.97 -49.21
CA TYR A 228 42.60 28.28 -49.83
C TYR A 228 42.65 29.73 -50.30
#